data_AF-A0A7G8FLX0-F1
#
_entry.id   AF-A0A7G8FLX0-F1
#
_cell.length_a   1.000
_cell.length_b   1.000
_cell.length_c   1.000
_cell.angle_alpha   90.00
_cell.angle_beta   90.00
_cell.angle_gamma   90.00
#
_symmetry.space_group_name_H-M   'P 1'
#
loop_
_entity.id
_entity.type
_entity.pdbx_description
1 polymer ?
#
loop_
_entity_poly.entity_id
_entity_poly.type
_entity_poly.pdbx_seq_one_letter_code
_entity_poly.pdbx_strand_id
1 'polypeptide(L)' 'MCPLDLASLKWGDDGELSPNDTLSLVERLAKAEELSQGADPSSLNSSAIPQEEPAQES' A
#
# COMPACT_ATOMS: atom_id res chain seq x y z
N MET A 1 8.28 -2.86 -4.83
CA MET A 1 7.04 -3.60 -4.55
C MET A 1 5.98 -3.13 -5.53
N CYS A 2 5.34 -4.04 -6.28
CA CYS A 2 4.17 -3.66 -7.07
C CYS A 2 3.03 -3.37 -6.08
N PRO A 3 2.41 -2.20 -6.13
CA PRO A 3 1.27 -1.90 -5.27
C PRO A 3 0.19 -2.94 -5.51
N LEU A 4 -0.40 -3.45 -4.43
CA LEU A 4 -1.54 -4.35 -4.50
C LEU A 4 -2.64 -3.58 -5.22
N ASP A 5 -3.06 -4.03 -6.40
CA ASP A 5 -4.03 -3.31 -7.23
C ASP A 5 -5.43 -3.48 -6.64
N LEU A 6 -5.69 -2.77 -5.55
CA LEU A 6 -6.96 -2.74 -4.83
C LEU A 6 -8.03 -1.98 -5.61
N ALA A 7 -7.64 -1.17 -6.61
CA ALA A 7 -8.56 -0.47 -7.50
C ALA A 7 -9.32 -1.43 -8.43
N SER A 8 -8.83 -2.66 -8.61
CA SER A 8 -9.52 -3.71 -9.37
C SER A 8 -10.71 -4.35 -8.63
N LEU A 9 -10.83 -4.15 -7.31
CA LEU A 9 -11.93 -4.69 -6.52
C LEU A 9 -13.21 -3.88 -6.75
N LYS A 10 -14.33 -4.58 -6.96
CA LYS A 10 -15.61 -3.94 -7.21
C LYS A 10 -16.38 -3.73 -5.91
N TRP A 11 -16.39 -2.48 -5.45
CA TRP A 11 -17.20 -2.04 -4.32
C TRP A 11 -18.65 -1.83 -4.76
N GLY A 12 -19.59 -2.22 -3.91
CA GLY A 12 -21.01 -1.90 -4.05
C GLY A 12 -21.27 -0.41 -3.79
N ASP A 13 -22.46 0.06 -4.15
CA ASP A 13 -22.92 1.43 -3.88
C ASP A 13 -23.00 1.71 -2.36
N ASP A 14 -23.29 0.67 -1.59
CA ASP A 14 -23.26 0.59 -0.13
C ASP A 14 -21.84 0.61 0.46
N GLY A 15 -20.80 0.54 -0.37
CA GLY A 15 -19.41 0.49 0.06
C GLY A 15 -18.96 -0.88 0.57
N GLU A 16 -19.75 -1.95 0.37
CA GLU A 16 -19.36 -3.31 0.69
C GLU A 16 -18.74 -4.01 -0.52
N LEU A 17 -17.83 -4.96 -0.28
CA LEU A 17 -17.32 -5.84 -1.32
C LEU A 17 -18.25 -7.04 -1.48
N SER A 18 -18.37 -7.53 -2.71
CA SER A 18 -19.04 -8.80 -2.94
C SER A 18 -18.30 -9.91 -2.16
N PRO A 19 -18.97 -11.00 -1.74
CA PRO A 19 -18.31 -12.10 -1.02
C PRO A 19 -17.09 -12.66 -1.75
N ASN A 20 -17.13 -12.67 -3.09
CA ASN A 20 -16.04 -13.15 -3.94
C ASN A 20 -14.85 -12.17 -3.98
N ASP A 21 -15.15 -10.87 -4.04
CA ASP A 21 -14.14 -9.81 -4.00
C ASP A 21 -13.50 -9.72 -2.60
N THR A 22 -14.27 -9.93 -1.53
CA THR A 22 -13.76 -10.01 -0.15
C THR A 22 -12.75 -11.14 0.01
N LEU A 23 -13.05 -12.34 -0.51
CA LEU A 23 -12.08 -13.45 -0.50
C LEU A 23 -10.81 -13.11 -1.30
N SER A 24 -10.98 -12.51 -2.48
CA SER A 24 -9.86 -12.08 -3.31
C SER A 24 -8.98 -11.03 -2.62
N LEU A 25 -9.58 -10.11 -1.86
CA LEU A 25 -8.87 -9.12 -1.06
C LEU A 25 -8.06 -9.81 0.06
N VAL A 26 -8.67 -10.72 0.80
CA VAL A 26 -8.02 -11.44 1.90
C VAL A 26 -6.81 -12.24 1.40
N GLU A 27 -6.93 -12.97 0.29
CA GLU A 27 -5.81 -13.72 -0.29
C GLU A 27 -4.65 -12.80 -0.71
N ARG A 28 -4.97 -11.65 -1.30
CA ARG A 28 -3.98 -10.67 -1.74
C ARG A 28 -3.26 -10.03 -0.54
N LEU A 29 -3.99 -9.73 0.54
CA LEU A 29 -3.44 -9.22 1.78
C LEU A 29 -2.53 -10.24 2.47
N ALA A 30 -2.95 -11.51 2.54
CA ALA A 30 -2.12 -12.58 3.10
C ALA A 30 -0.79 -12.72 2.33
N LYS A 31 -0.84 -12.72 0.98
CA LYS A 31 0.37 -12.74 0.15
C LYS A 31 1.26 -11.51 0.38
N ALA A 32 0.66 -10.34 0.51
CA ALA A 32 1.40 -9.11 0.76
C ALA A 32 2.08 -9.12 2.14
N GLU A 33 1.43 -9.71 3.16
CA GLU A 33 2.02 -9.91 4.48
C GLU A 33 3.23 -10.85 4.43
N GLU A 34 3.11 -12.01 3.76
CA GLU A 34 4.23 -12.95 3.60
C GLU A 34 5.41 -12.28 2.86
N LEU A 35 5.12 -11.51 1.81
CA LEU A 35 6.12 -10.73 1.07
C LEU A 35 6.75 -9.62 1.92
N SER A 36 5.96 -8.98 2.80
CA SER A 36 6.43 -7.92 3.69
C SER A 36 7.24 -8.45 4.86
N GLN A 37 6.96 -9.65 5.37
CA GLN A 37 7.76 -10.30 6.41
C GLN A 37 9.14 -10.73 5.91
N GLY A 38 9.28 -10.98 4.60
CA GLY A 38 10.58 -11.20 3.95
C GLY A 38 11.29 -9.92 3.48
N ALA A 39 10.60 -8.78 3.48
CA ALA A 39 11.16 -7.50 3.08
C ALA A 39 11.79 -6.80 4.31
N ASP A 40 13.08 -6.54 4.23
CA ASP A 40 13.82 -5.84 5.29
C ASP A 40 13.12 -4.50 5.63
N PRO A 41 12.75 -4.26 6.90
CA PRO A 41 12.04 -3.05 7.31
C PRO A 41 12.87 -1.77 7.06
N SER A 42 14.17 -1.88 6.79
CA SER A 42 15.03 -0.77 6.38
C SER A 42 14.78 -0.27 4.95
N SER A 43 14.04 -1.01 4.12
CA SER A 43 13.75 -0.65 2.72
C SER A 43 12.61 0.38 2.57
N LEU A 44 11.84 0.62 3.65
CA LEU A 44 10.70 1.54 3.62
C LEU A 44 11.07 3.03 3.84
N ASN A 45 12.36 3.33 4.08
CA ASN A 45 12.85 4.69 4.32
C ASN A 45 13.53 5.37 3.12
N SER A 46 13.41 4.83 1.90
CA SER A 46 13.93 5.49 0.68
C SER A 46 12.85 6.33 -0.02
N SER A 47 12.14 7.17 0.72
CA SER A 47 11.66 8.42 0.15
C SER A 47 12.64 9.49 0.61
N ALA A 48 13.51 9.91 -0.30
CA ALA A 48 14.23 11.16 -0.12
C ALA A 48 13.16 12.27 -0.08
N ILE A 49 12.70 12.60 1.13
CA ILE A 49 12.02 13.86 1.38
C ILE A 49 13.03 14.92 0.95
N PRO A 50 12.76 15.76 -0.07
CA PRO A 50 13.60 16.91 -0.33
C PRO A 50 13.59 17.73 0.96
N GLN A 51 14.74 17.82 1.63
CA GLN A 51 14.93 18.79 2.68
C GLN A 51 14.86 20.16 2.02
N GLU A 52 13.69 20.81 2.05
CA GLU A 52 13.62 22.25 1.81
C GLU A 52 14.45 22.93 2.90
N GLU A 53 15.63 23.43 2.52
CA GLU A 53 16.44 24.32 3.34
C GLU A 53 15.58 25.54 3.72
N PRO A 54 15.52 25.93 5.01
CA PRO A 54 14.81 27.15 5.37
C PRO A 54 15.53 28.34 4.73
N ALA A 55 14.83 29.04 3.84
CA ALA A 55 15.30 30.28 3.23
C ALA A 55 15.75 31.25 4.33
N GLN A 56 17.06 31.45 4.44
CA GLN A 56 17.64 32.53 5.22
C GLN A 56 17.46 33.82 4.41
N GLU A 57 16.34 34.51 4.61
CA GLU A 57 16.17 35.88 4.16
C GLU A 57 17.15 36.77 4.94
N SER A 58 18.06 37.44 4.21
CA SER A 58 19.02 38.43 4.71
C SER A 58 18.63 39.83 4.24
#